data_AF-A0A8T4TX57-F1
#
_entry.id   AF-A0A8T4TX57-F1
#
_cell.length_a   1.000
_cell.length_b   1.000
_cell.length_c   1.000
_cell.angle_alpha   90.00
_cell.angle_beta   90.00
_cell.angle_gamma   90.00
#
_symmetry.space_group_name_H-M   'P 1'
#
loop_
_entity.id
_entity.type
_entity.pdbx_description
1 polymer ?
#
loop_
_entity_poly.entity_id
_entity_poly.type
_entity_poly.pdbx_seq_one_letter_code
_entity_poly.pdbx_strand_id
1 'polypeptide(L)'
;MLISKEQNYETKFWKDWLEADFLKRLELVEKLPLFDRSLGMKHNKLKKHSFAGLVNTNFEDLESAVYVKIYKKENKRHNKFVQKND
;
A
#
# COMPACT_ATOMS: atom_id res chain seq x y z
N MET A 1 -17.32 -21.35 2.00
CA MET A 1 -16.81 -20.13 1.35
C MET A 1 -15.29 -20.24 1.33
N LEU A 2 -14.71 -20.66 0.20
CA LEU A 2 -13.26 -20.79 0.03
C LEU A 2 -12.72 -19.40 -0.25
N ILE A 3 -12.30 -18.68 0.80
CA ILE A 3 -11.37 -17.57 0.63
C ILE A 3 -10.11 -18.21 0.06
N SER A 4 -9.81 -17.93 -1.21
CA SER A 4 -8.68 -18.53 -1.90
C SER A 4 -7.40 -18.16 -1.13
N LYS A 5 -6.42 -19.08 -1.08
CA LYS A 5 -5.13 -18.84 -0.40
C LYS A 5 -4.43 -17.54 -0.85
N GLU A 6 -4.74 -17.05 -2.05
CA GLU A 6 -4.25 -15.78 -2.62
C GLU A 6 -4.83 -14.54 -1.92
N GLN A 7 -6.13 -14.51 -1.60
CA GLN A 7 -6.74 -13.37 -0.89
C GLN A 7 -6.13 -13.17 0.50
N ASN A 8 -5.70 -14.25 1.16
CA ASN A 8 -5.03 -14.19 2.45
C ASN A 8 -3.62 -13.57 2.36
N TYR A 9 -2.89 -13.82 1.27
CA TYR A 9 -1.56 -13.25 1.08
C TYR A 9 -1.62 -11.74 0.83
N GLU A 10 -2.49 -11.29 -0.07
CA GLU A 10 -2.63 -9.87 -0.38
C GLU A 10 -3.10 -9.06 0.83
N THR A 11 -4.12 -9.55 1.54
CA THR A 11 -4.64 -8.86 2.74
C THR A 11 -3.58 -8.79 3.83
N LYS A 12 -2.82 -9.88 4.05
CA LYS A 12 -1.74 -9.90 5.03
C LYS A 12 -0.62 -8.94 4.65
N PHE A 13 -0.21 -8.91 3.37
CA PHE A 13 0.82 -7.98 2.89
C PHE A 13 0.44 -6.52 3.20
N TRP A 14 -0.76 -6.09 2.82
CA TRP A 14 -1.18 -4.71 3.03
C TRP A 14 -1.29 -4.34 4.50
N LYS A 15 -1.77 -5.27 5.34
CA LYS A 15 -1.78 -5.06 6.79
C LYS A 15 -0.37 -4.89 7.34
N ASP A 16 0.53 -5.83 7.02
CA ASP A 16 1.91 -5.81 7.49
C ASP A 16 2.64 -4.53 7.00
N TRP A 17 2.35 -4.07 5.78
CA TRP A 17 2.95 -2.85 5.20
C TRP A 17 2.45 -1.56 5.87
N LEU A 18 1.14 -1.45 6.14
CA LEU A 18 0.56 -0.27 6.80
C LEU A 18 1.06 -0.11 8.24
N GLU A 19 1.27 -1.22 8.95
CA GLU A 19 1.76 -1.24 10.34
C GLU A 19 3.30 -1.11 10.45
N ALA A 20 4.02 -1.21 9.33
CA ALA A 20 5.48 -1.18 9.30
C ALA A 20 6.07 0.24 9.26
N ASP A 21 7.27 0.39 9.85
CA ASP A 21 8.14 1.54 9.63
C ASP A 21 8.74 1.55 8.21
N PHE A 22 9.36 2.67 7.82
CA PHE A 22 9.88 2.86 6.46
C PHE A 22 10.84 1.75 6.00
N LEU A 23 11.78 1.32 6.85
CA LEU A 23 12.76 0.30 6.47
C LEU A 23 12.09 -1.06 6.26
N LYS A 24 11.17 -1.44 7.15
CA LYS A 24 10.39 -2.67 7.01
C LYS A 24 9.47 -2.64 5.80
N ARG A 25 8.90 -1.47 5.45
CA ARG A 25 8.10 -1.31 4.23
C ARG A 25 8.93 -1.62 2.98
N LEU A 26 10.18 -1.13 2.90
CA LEU A 26 11.09 -1.48 1.81
C LEU A 26 11.39 -2.98 1.76
N GLU A 27 11.66 -3.62 2.91
CA GLU A 27 11.91 -5.07 2.98
C GLU A 27 10.70 -5.90 2.55
N LEU A 28 9.49 -5.47 2.89
CA LEU A 28 8.24 -6.14 2.49
C LEU A 28 8.05 -6.02 0.98
N VAL A 29 8.27 -4.84 0.41
CA VAL A 29 8.20 -4.59 -1.02
C VAL A 29 9.22 -5.45 -1.78
N GLU A 30 10.47 -5.56 -1.30
CA GLU A 30 11.51 -6.41 -1.89
C GLU A 30 11.16 -7.91 -1.97
N LYS A 31 10.20 -8.37 -1.17
CA LYS A 31 9.72 -9.76 -1.14
C LYS A 31 8.54 -9.99 -2.09
N LEU A 32 8.06 -8.96 -2.79
CA LEU A 32 6.96 -9.12 -3.74
C LEU A 32 7.38 -10.01 -4.92
N PRO A 33 6.48 -10.86 -5.45
CA PRO A 33 6.80 -11.81 -6.52
C PRO A 33 7.33 -11.17 -7.81
N LEU A 34 7.02 -9.89 -8.02
CA LEU A 34 7.52 -9.09 -9.15
C LEU A 34 9.04 -8.89 -9.11
N PHE A 35 9.70 -8.92 -7.95
CA PHE A 35 11.16 -8.86 -7.87
C PHE A 35 11.85 -10.13 -8.36
N ASP A 36 11.18 -11.29 -8.22
CA ASP A 36 11.70 -12.58 -8.65
C ASP A 36 11.34 -12.91 -10.10
N ARG A 37 10.18 -12.46 -10.61
CA ARG A 37 9.64 -12.89 -11.90
C ARG A 37 9.96 -12.00 -13.09
N SER A 38 10.15 -10.69 -12.94
CA SER A 38 10.14 -9.77 -14.10
C SER A 38 11.44 -9.07 -14.44
N LEU A 39 12.46 -9.07 -13.57
CA LEU A 39 13.62 -8.18 -13.77
C LEU A 39 14.99 -8.87 -13.89
N GLY A 40 15.08 -10.20 -13.82
CA GLY A 40 16.38 -10.89 -13.81
C GLY A 40 17.30 -10.40 -12.68
N MET A 41 16.72 -9.81 -11.63
CA MET A 41 17.39 -9.03 -10.60
C MET A 41 17.97 -9.87 -9.46
N LYS A 42 17.87 -11.20 -9.55
CA LYS A 42 18.27 -12.14 -8.49
C LYS A 42 19.69 -11.91 -7.95
N HIS A 43 20.57 -11.29 -8.73
CA HIS A 43 21.97 -11.08 -8.35
C HIS A 43 22.40 -9.62 -8.16
N ASN A 44 21.50 -8.63 -8.30
CA ASN A 44 21.86 -7.22 -8.12
C ASN A 44 21.08 -6.56 -6.98
N LYS A 45 21.63 -6.68 -5.77
CA LYS A 45 21.05 -6.14 -4.52
C LYS A 45 20.80 -4.63 -4.61
N LEU A 46 21.72 -3.86 -5.21
CA LEU A 46 21.57 -2.41 -5.33
C LEU A 46 20.37 -2.05 -6.19
N LYS A 47 20.25 -2.66 -7.38
CA LYS A 47 19.10 -2.42 -8.25
C LYS A 47 17.79 -2.87 -7.59
N LYS A 48 17.81 -4.01 -6.88
CA LYS A 48 16.65 -4.51 -6.13
C LYS A 48 16.17 -3.47 -5.11
N HIS A 49 17.10 -2.90 -4.35
CA HIS A 49 16.79 -1.90 -3.35
C HIS A 49 16.27 -0.59 -3.95
N SER A 50 16.90 -0.10 -5.02
CA SER A 50 16.41 1.10 -5.74
C SER A 50 14.99 0.90 -6.30
N PHE A 51 14.70 -0.28 -6.85
CA PHE A 51 13.37 -0.58 -7.38
C PHE A 51 12.32 -0.73 -6.26
N ALA A 52 12.72 -1.29 -5.10
CA ALA A 52 11.86 -1.31 -3.92
C ALA A 52 11.52 0.10 -3.42
N GLY A 53 12.47 1.03 -3.46
CA GLY A 53 12.20 2.44 -3.21
C GLY A 53 11.10 2.99 -4.12
N LEU A 54 11.22 2.79 -5.43
CA LEU A 54 10.23 3.25 -6.42
C LEU A 54 8.84 2.64 -6.19
N VAL A 55 8.77 1.34 -5.94
CA VAL A 55 7.50 0.66 -5.68
C VAL A 55 6.88 1.14 -4.36
N ASN A 56 7.69 1.33 -3.32
CA ASN A 56 7.23 1.84 -2.04
C ASN A 56 6.64 3.26 -2.16
N THR A 57 7.31 4.16 -2.90
CA THR A 57 6.78 5.51 -3.16
C THR A 57 5.44 5.47 -3.87
N ASN A 58 5.26 4.59 -4.86
CA ASN A 58 3.95 4.41 -5.51
C ASN A 58 2.87 3.93 -4.54
N PHE A 59 3.22 3.08 -3.56
CA PHE A 59 2.28 2.63 -2.54
C PHE A 59 1.92 3.75 -1.56
N GLU A 60 2.87 4.60 -1.17
CA GLU A 60 2.64 5.79 -0.33
C GLU A 60 1.73 6.82 -1.04
N ASP A 61 1.90 7.00 -2.35
CA ASP A 61 1.02 7.85 -3.16
C ASP A 61 -0.41 7.30 -3.18
N LEU A 62 -0.58 5.98 -3.29
CA LEU A 62 -1.88 5.32 -3.25
C LEU A 62 -2.54 5.43 -1.87
N GLU A 63 -1.78 5.20 -0.79
CA GLU A 63 -2.23 5.39 0.60
C GLU A 63 -2.75 6.83 0.79
N SER A 64 -1.95 7.81 0.37
CA SER A 64 -2.29 9.23 0.44
C SER A 64 -3.56 9.56 -0.36
N ALA A 65 -3.67 9.04 -1.58
CA ALA A 65 -4.84 9.27 -2.43
C ALA A 65 -6.13 8.68 -1.83
N VAL A 66 -6.04 7.52 -1.20
CA VAL A 66 -7.18 6.89 -0.50
C VAL A 66 -7.56 7.71 0.74
N TYR A 67 -6.59 8.15 1.53
CA TYR A 67 -6.82 8.96 2.72
C TYR A 67 -7.52 10.29 2.38
N VAL A 68 -7.05 10.99 1.35
CA VAL A 68 -7.66 12.23 0.84
C VAL A 68 -9.11 12.01 0.40
N LYS A 69 -9.41 10.89 -0.26
CA LYS A 69 -10.79 10.55 -0.67
C LYS A 69 -11.71 10.31 0.52
N ILE A 70 -11.24 9.57 1.54
CA ILE A 70 -12.02 9.29 2.76
C ILE A 70 -12.31 10.61 3.49
N TYR A 71 -11.28 11.42 3.73
CA TYR A 71 -11.42 12.69 4.43
C TYR A 71 -12.37 13.66 3.72
N LYS A 72 -12.27 13.78 2.38
CA LYS A 72 -13.21 14.59 1.58
C LYS A 72 -14.65 14.08 1.68
N LYS A 73 -14.86 12.77 1.80
CA LYS A 73 -16.19 12.17 1.94
C LYS A 73 -16.78 12.44 3.32
N GLU A 74 -15.97 12.38 4.38
CA GLU A 74 -16.39 12.67 5.75
C GLU A 74 -16.72 14.15 5.96
N ASN A 75 -15.90 15.06 5.43
CA ASN A 75 -16.20 16.50 5.49
C ASN A 75 -17.51 16.87 4.77
N LYS A 76 -17.81 16.22 3.64
CA LYS A 76 -19.11 16.40 2.95
C LYS A 76 -20.29 15.92 3.78
N ARG A 77 -20.12 14.84 4.57
CA ARG A 77 -21.16 14.33 5.47
C ARG A 77 -21.37 15.26 6.66
N HIS A 78 -20.29 15.74 7.26
CA HIS A 78 -20.33 16.68 8.36
C HIS A 78 -21.03 17.99 7.97
N ASN A 79 -20.64 18.61 6.85
CA ASN A 79 -21.26 19.86 6.38
C ASN A 79 -22.76 19.71 6.06
N LYS A 80 -23.18 18.57 5.52
CA LYS A 80 -24.62 18.28 5.27
C LYS A 80 -25.41 18.06 6.56
N PHE A 81 -24.77 17.58 7.63
CA PHE A 81 -25.41 17.41 8.92
C PHE A 81 -25.61 18.76 9.62
N VAL A 82 -24.60 19.63 9.57
CA VAL A 82 -24.68 21.01 10.12
C VAL A 82 -25.79 21.80 9.42
N GLN A 83 -25.85 21.81 8.08
CA GLN A 83 -26.87 22.54 7.30
C GLN A 83 -28.32 22.05 7.47
N LYS A 84 -28.55 20.87 8.06
CA LYS A 84 -29.92 20.35 8.29
C LYS A 84 -30.47 20.67 9.67
N ASN A 85 -29.61 21.18 10.55
CA ASN A 85 -29.95 21.49 11.94
C ASN A 85 -30.05 23.01 12.19
N ASP A 86 -29.93 23.82 11.13
CA ASP A 86 -30.24 25.25 11.07
C ASP A 86 -31.56 25.45 10.29
#